data_AF-A0A7S0ATC1-F1
#
_entry.id   AF-A0A7S0ATC1-F1
#
_cell.length_a   1.000
_cell.length_b   1.000
_cell.length_c   1.000
_cell.angle_alpha   90.00
_cell.angle_beta   90.00
_cell.angle_gamma   90.00
#
_symmetry.space_group_name_H-M   'P 1'
#
loop_
_entity.id
_entity.type
_entity.pdbx_description
1 polymer ?
#
loop_
_entity_poly.entity_id
_entity_poly.type
_entity_poly.pdbx_seq_one_letter_code
_entity_poly.pdbx_strand_id
1 'polypeptide(L)'
;VRRSVVGLSLEYQLLNLTGFAFYFLFNAVLFWDPHVQEEYKRVHSGHSSAVRLDDVLFAGHAALATATTLLQACAYYDHPPLEGSDRCLRAATVGALTFLVLAA
;
A
#
# COMPACT_ATOMS: atom_id res chain seq x y z
N VAL A 1 9.01 -12.28 -23.07
CA VAL A 1 8.76 -11.52 -21.82
C VAL A 1 10.08 -10.97 -21.33
N ARG A 2 10.17 -9.66 -21.07
CA ARG A 2 11.38 -9.02 -20.53
C ARG A 2 11.58 -9.49 -19.08
N ARG A 3 12.79 -9.94 -18.74
CA ARG A 3 13.20 -10.38 -17.39
C ARG A 3 14.16 -9.38 -16.77
N SER A 4 13.71 -8.13 -16.64
CA SER A 4 14.53 -7.02 -16.19
C SER A 4 13.61 -5.99 -15.56
N VAL A 5 14.00 -5.47 -14.40
CA VAL A 5 13.28 -4.42 -13.66
C VAL A 5 14.04 -3.08 -13.67
N VAL A 6 15.13 -2.97 -14.43
CA VAL A 6 15.76 -1.67 -14.71
C VAL A 6 14.72 -0.69 -15.27
N GLY A 7 14.58 0.46 -14.59
CA GLY A 7 13.60 1.50 -14.88
C GLY A 7 12.38 1.49 -13.95
N LEU A 8 12.18 0.45 -13.14
CA LEU A 8 11.18 0.42 -12.06
C LEU A 8 11.76 1.11 -10.81
N SER A 9 11.02 2.06 -10.23
CA SER A 9 11.38 2.57 -8.89
C SER A 9 10.81 1.63 -7.82
N LEU A 10 11.71 0.95 -7.10
CA LEU A 10 11.32 0.06 -6.00
C LEU A 10 10.75 0.83 -4.81
N GLU A 11 11.25 2.05 -4.57
CA GLU A 11 10.78 2.93 -3.50
C GLU A 11 9.32 3.33 -3.74
N TYR A 12 9.00 3.73 -4.98
CA TYR A 12 7.64 4.03 -5.40
C TYR A 12 6.75 2.77 -5.27
N GLN A 13 7.25 1.61 -5.67
CA GLN A 13 6.49 0.38 -5.60
C GLN A 13 6.17 -0.05 -4.16
N LEU A 14 7.14 0.07 -3.25
CA LEU A 14 6.96 -0.16 -1.81
C LEU A 14 5.94 0.81 -1.22
N LEU A 15 6.03 2.10 -1.57
CA LEU A 15 5.08 3.11 -1.11
C LEU A 15 3.65 2.80 -1.59
N ASN A 16 3.48 2.38 -2.85
CA ASN A 16 2.19 1.98 -3.38
C ASN A 16 1.60 0.77 -2.66
N LEU A 17 2.40 -0.28 -2.45
CA LEU A 17 1.92 -1.47 -1.75
C LEU A 17 1.42 -1.11 -0.34
N THR A 18 2.21 -0.33 0.41
CA THR A 18 1.81 0.12 1.75
C THR A 18 0.55 0.99 1.71
N GLY A 19 0.49 1.96 0.79
CA GLY A 19 -0.66 2.84 0.62
C GLY A 19 -1.94 2.07 0.30
N PHE A 20 -1.91 1.16 -0.68
CA PHE A 20 -3.07 0.35 -1.03
C PHE A 20 -3.43 -0.67 0.05
N ALA A 21 -2.46 -1.19 0.81
CA ALA A 21 -2.74 -2.08 1.94
C ALA A 21 -3.53 -1.35 3.04
N PHE A 22 -3.10 -0.16 3.46
CA PHE A 22 -3.84 0.63 4.45
C PHE A 22 -5.16 1.13 3.92
N TYR A 23 -5.22 1.55 2.65
CA TYR A 23 -6.46 1.97 2.03
C TYR A 23 -7.46 0.81 1.93
N PHE A 24 -7.01 -0.39 1.58
CA PHE A 24 -7.84 -1.59 1.60
C PHE A 24 -8.33 -1.90 3.00
N LEU A 25 -7.44 -1.90 4.01
CA LEU A 25 -7.81 -2.17 5.39
C LEU A 25 -8.85 -1.17 5.91
N PHE A 26 -8.64 0.13 5.67
CA PHE A 26 -9.57 1.19 6.04
C PHE A 26 -10.97 0.95 5.44
N ASN A 27 -11.05 0.76 4.11
CA ASN A 27 -12.33 0.55 3.45
C ASN A 27 -12.98 -0.76 3.89
N ALA A 28 -12.20 -1.85 4.04
CA ALA A 28 -12.72 -3.16 4.43
C ALA A 28 -13.30 -3.14 5.85
N VAL A 29 -12.58 -2.56 6.81
CA VAL A 29 -13.05 -2.44 8.20
C VAL A 29 -14.30 -1.58 8.26
N LEU A 30 -14.29 -0.40 7.63
CA LEU A 30 -15.46 0.50 7.65
C LEU A 30 -16.67 -0.08 6.89
N PHE A 31 -16.45 -0.97 5.92
CA PHE A 31 -17.50 -1.63 5.14
C PHE A 31 -18.08 -2.88 5.80
N TRP A 32 -17.28 -3.71 6.48
CA TRP A 32 -17.75 -4.99 7.05
C TRP A 32 -17.96 -4.97 8.56
N ASP A 33 -17.23 -4.17 9.33
CA ASP A 33 -17.32 -4.18 10.79
C ASP A 33 -18.53 -3.35 11.27
N PRO A 34 -19.57 -3.98 11.86
CA PRO A 34 -20.76 -3.25 12.29
C PRO A 34 -20.49 -2.31 13.47
N HIS A 35 -19.52 -2.65 14.33
CA HIS A 35 -19.15 -1.83 15.49
C HIS A 35 -18.48 -0.53 15.03
N VAL A 36 -17.54 -0.61 14.09
CA VAL A 36 -16.90 0.56 13.49
C VAL A 36 -17.90 1.42 12.73
N GLN A 37 -18.87 0.81 12.04
CA GLN A 37 -19.96 1.56 11.38
C GLN A 37 -20.84 2.32 12.36
N GLU A 38 -21.18 1.71 13.50
CA GLU A 38 -21.98 2.36 14.54
C GLU A 38 -21.21 3.51 15.18
N GLU A 39 -19.93 3.31 15.49
CA GLU A 39 -19.05 4.37 15.99
C GLU A 39 -18.92 5.53 14.99
N TYR A 40 -18.73 5.22 13.70
CA TYR A 40 -18.70 6.22 12.64
C TYR A 40 -20.00 7.03 12.61
N LYS A 41 -21.16 6.37 12.62
CA LYS A 41 -22.49 7.01 12.66
C LYS A 41 -22.65 7.91 13.89
N ARG A 42 -22.20 7.47 15.06
CA ARG A 42 -22.28 8.23 16.32
C ARG A 42 -21.54 9.58 16.21
N VAL A 43 -20.39 9.60 15.55
CA VAL A 43 -19.59 10.82 15.36
C VAL A 43 -20.14 11.70 14.21
N HIS A 44 -20.83 11.10 13.24
CA HIS A 44 -21.34 11.78 12.04
C HIS A 44 -22.86 11.95 12.03
N SER A 45 -23.48 12.28 13.17
CA SER A 45 -24.93 12.59 13.28
C SER A 45 -25.86 11.50 12.71
N GLY A 46 -25.47 10.23 12.81
CA GLY A 46 -26.22 9.08 12.30
C GLY A 46 -25.96 8.75 10.83
N HIS A 47 -25.16 9.54 10.10
CA HIS A 47 -24.84 9.26 8.71
C HIS A 47 -23.92 8.05 8.57
N SER A 48 -24.28 7.12 7.67
CA SER A 48 -23.44 5.99 7.30
C SER A 48 -22.22 6.45 6.51
N SER A 49 -21.13 5.69 6.60
CA SER A 49 -19.97 5.88 5.73
C SER A 49 -20.37 5.82 4.25
N ALA A 50 -19.71 6.65 3.43
CA ALA A 50 -19.85 6.64 1.98
C ALA A 50 -19.09 5.49 1.30
N VAL A 51 -18.29 4.72 2.06
CA VAL A 51 -17.53 3.58 1.54
C VAL A 51 -18.46 2.53 0.98
N ARG A 52 -18.17 2.09 -0.24
CA ARG A 52 -18.89 1.05 -0.98
C ARG A 52 -17.99 -0.14 -1.26
N LEU A 53 -18.61 -1.24 -1.69
CA LEU A 53 -17.88 -2.45 -2.08
C LEU A 53 -16.86 -2.17 -3.19
N ASP A 54 -17.16 -1.25 -4.10
CA ASP A 54 -16.27 -0.89 -5.21
C ASP A 54 -14.93 -0.30 -4.71
N ASP A 55 -14.93 0.44 -3.60
CA ASP A 55 -13.72 1.01 -2.99
C ASP A 55 -12.82 -0.09 -2.42
N VAL A 56 -13.44 -1.08 -1.75
CA VAL A 56 -12.75 -2.24 -1.19
C VAL A 56 -12.13 -3.09 -2.29
N LEU A 57 -12.89 -3.39 -3.35
CA LEU A 57 -12.40 -4.21 -4.46
C LEU A 57 -11.29 -3.50 -5.23
N PHE A 58 -11.42 -2.19 -5.48
CA PHE A 58 -10.38 -1.40 -6.13
C PHE A 58 -9.08 -1.39 -5.32
N ALA A 59 -9.16 -1.08 -4.02
CA ALA A 59 -8.00 -1.04 -3.15
C ALA A 59 -7.32 -2.42 -3.03
N GLY A 60 -8.11 -3.49 -2.88
CA GLY A 60 -7.61 -4.85 -2.79
C GLY A 60 -6.95 -5.31 -4.10
N HIS A 61 -7.56 -5.00 -5.25
CA HIS A 61 -6.96 -5.28 -6.55
C HIS A 61 -5.63 -4.54 -6.74
N ALA A 62 -5.58 -3.24 -6.40
CA ALA A 62 -4.36 -2.44 -6.50
C ALA A 62 -3.25 -2.94 -5.55
N ALA A 63 -3.60 -3.35 -4.33
CA ALA A 63 -2.66 -3.98 -3.39
C ALA A 63 -2.10 -5.29 -3.96
N LEU A 64 -2.95 -6.14 -4.55
CA LEU A 64 -2.52 -7.38 -5.20
C LEU A 64 -1.62 -7.10 -6.40
N ALA A 65 -2.03 -6.19 -7.30
CA ALA A 65 -1.23 -5.81 -8.46
C ALA A 65 0.15 -5.30 -8.04
N THR A 66 0.19 -4.42 -7.03
CA THR A 66 1.46 -3.84 -6.56
C THR A 66 2.34 -4.87 -5.86
N ALA A 67 1.76 -5.80 -5.09
CA ALA A 67 2.47 -6.93 -4.51
C ALA A 67 3.05 -7.85 -5.60
N THR A 68 2.27 -8.16 -6.66
CA THR A 68 2.76 -8.99 -7.76
C THR A 68 3.93 -8.34 -8.50
N THR A 69 3.88 -7.03 -8.76
CA THR A 69 5.01 -6.29 -9.36
C THR A 69 6.23 -6.30 -8.44
N LEU A 70 6.04 -6.19 -7.11
CA LEU A 70 7.15 -6.25 -6.17
C LEU A 70 7.78 -7.65 -6.14
N LEU A 71 6.97 -8.71 -6.17
CA LEU A 71 7.45 -10.10 -6.30
C LEU A 71 8.22 -10.32 -7.60
N GLN A 72 7.73 -9.78 -8.72
CA GLN A 72 8.47 -9.80 -9.99
C GLN A 72 9.80 -9.06 -9.89
N ALA A 73 9.83 -7.92 -9.19
CA ALA A 73 11.04 -7.16 -8.98
C ALA A 73 12.07 -7.88 -8.11
N CYS A 74 11.62 -8.64 -7.10
CA CYS A 74 12.50 -9.52 -6.34
C CYS A 74 13.02 -10.68 -7.19
N ALA A 75 12.18 -11.30 -8.02
CA ALA A 75 12.55 -12.47 -8.83
C ALA A 75 13.49 -12.15 -10.01
N TYR A 76 13.37 -10.94 -10.59
CA TYR A 76 14.15 -10.51 -11.75
C TYR A 76 15.06 -9.31 -11.44
N TYR A 77 15.52 -9.20 -10.19
CA TYR A 77 16.32 -8.07 -9.74
C TYR A 77 17.65 -7.97 -10.52
N ASP A 78 17.79 -6.90 -11.30
CA ASP A 78 18.97 -6.63 -12.14
C ASP A 78 19.41 -5.15 -12.06
N HIS A 79 19.07 -4.46 -10.97
CA HIS A 79 19.47 -3.07 -10.78
C HIS A 79 21.00 -2.92 -10.68
N PRO A 80 21.57 -1.89 -11.32
CA PRO A 80 22.97 -1.54 -11.10
C PRO A 80 23.19 -1.05 -9.66
N PRO A 81 24.44 -1.02 -9.17
CA PRO A 81 24.77 -0.40 -7.89
C PRO A 81 24.18 1.01 -7.79
N LEU A 82 23.41 1.24 -6.74
CA LEU A 82 22.73 2.52 -6.50
C LEU A 82 23.74 3.63 -6.24
N GLU A 83 23.45 4.85 -6.70
CA GLU A 83 24.20 6.05 -6.35
C GLU A 83 24.03 6.42 -4.87
N GLY A 84 24.85 7.34 -4.36
CA GLY A 84 24.81 7.75 -2.96
C GLY A 84 23.45 8.33 -2.52
N SER A 85 22.87 9.19 -3.36
CA SER A 85 21.53 9.75 -3.17
C SER A 85 20.45 8.68 -3.15
N ASP A 86 20.50 7.73 -4.07
CA ASP A 86 19.49 6.67 -4.22
C ASP A 86 19.53 5.69 -3.04
N ARG A 87 20.72 5.37 -2.53
CA ARG A 87 20.85 4.57 -1.30
C ARG A 87 20.26 5.29 -0.10
N CYS A 88 20.51 6.60 0.03
CA CYS A 88 19.93 7.41 1.09
C CYS A 88 18.40 7.43 1.00
N LEU A 89 17.86 7.66 -0.20
CA LEU A 89 16.42 7.65 -0.46
C LEU A 89 15.82 6.28 -0.11
N ARG A 90 16.40 5.18 -0.59
CA ARG A 90 15.93 3.82 -0.28
C ARG A 90 15.94 3.54 1.22
N ALA A 91 17.02 3.90 1.91
CA ALA A 91 17.11 3.73 3.35
C ALA A 91 16.05 4.56 4.09
N ALA A 92 15.85 5.82 3.68
CA ALA A 92 14.82 6.69 4.26
C ALA A 92 13.40 6.14 4.02
N THR A 93 13.09 5.70 2.80
CA THR A 93 11.78 5.11 2.48
C THR A 93 11.54 3.83 3.29
N VAL A 94 12.50 2.89 3.30
CA VAL A 94 12.36 1.64 4.06
C VAL A 94 12.24 1.92 5.57
N GLY A 95 13.05 2.84 6.10
CA GLY A 95 12.99 3.24 7.50
C GLY A 95 11.63 3.86 7.86
N ALA A 96 11.12 4.77 7.04
CA ALA A 96 9.83 5.41 7.26
C ALA A 96 8.66 4.41 7.19
N LEU A 97 8.67 3.51 6.20
CA LEU A 97 7.64 2.47 6.07
C LEU A 97 7.69 1.47 7.24
N THR A 98 8.89 1.07 7.66
CA THR A 98 9.06 0.18 8.81
C THR A 98 8.54 0.83 10.09
N PHE A 99 8.90 2.10 10.34
CA PHE A 99 8.39 2.86 11.47
C PHE A 99 6.86 2.95 11.44
N LEU A 100 6.29 3.29 10.28
CA LEU A 100 4.84 3.41 10.11
C LEU A 100 4.12 2.08 10.37
N VAL A 101 4.64 0.96 9.88
CA VAL A 101 4.05 -0.37 10.11
C VAL A 101 4.17 -0.81 11.57
N LEU A 102 5.26 -0.43 12.26
CA LEU A 102 5.44 -0.76 13.68
C LEU A 102 4.67 0.16 14.63
N ALA A 103 4.34 1.38 14.17
CA ALA A 103 3.60 2.37 14.95
C ALA A 103 2.07 2.23 14.79
N ALA A 104 1.61 1.53 13.74
CA ALA A 104 0.21 1.20 13.49
C ALA A 104 -0.24 -0.03 14.30
#